data_AF-A0A1F7FWV2-F1
#
_entry.id   AF-A0A1F7FWV2-F1
#
_cell.length_a   1.000
_cell.length_b   1.000
_cell.length_c   1.000
_cell.angle_alpha   90.00
_cell.angle_beta   90.00
_cell.angle_gamma   90.00
#
_symmetry.space_group_name_H-M   'P 1'
#
loop_
_entity.id
_entity.type
_entity.pdbx_description
1 polymer ?
#
loop_
_entity_poly.entity_id
_entity_poly.type
_entity_poly.pdbx_seq_one_letter_code
_entity_poly.pdbx_strand_id
1 'polypeptide(L)'
;MLLYTYNQKVMSHHNRNMLLVFLLAACTMIGCSQNNDLPGPQTGSDSKLLSSDPVQVSTVETSSTATAQSIKISPLEYAQKEYLDAYNEYVRLLRESGPQTIDTLQALALYQKKYQIYQMVLKADGDK
;
A
#
# COMPACT_ATOMS: atom_id res chain seq x y z
N MET A 1 25.73 24.19 30.69
CA MET A 1 26.13 23.99 29.28
C MET A 1 27.13 22.84 29.07
N LEU A 2 27.38 21.94 30.04
CA LEU A 2 28.28 20.78 29.88
C LEU A 2 27.52 19.46 29.64
N LEU A 3 26.30 19.31 30.17
CA LEU A 3 25.45 18.12 30.00
C LEU A 3 24.93 17.93 28.58
N TYR A 4 24.72 19.02 27.83
CA TYR A 4 24.17 18.94 26.46
C TYR A 4 25.19 18.35 25.47
N THR A 5 26.46 18.72 25.61
CA THR A 5 27.55 18.29 24.73
C THR A 5 27.93 16.82 24.92
N TYR A 6 27.80 16.29 26.14
CA TYR A 6 28.07 14.86 26.42
C TYR A 6 27.06 13.94 25.73
N ASN A 7 25.77 14.25 25.80
CA ASN A 7 24.71 13.45 25.18
C ASN A 7 24.79 13.45 23.65
N GLN A 8 25.21 14.57 23.05
CA GLN A 8 25.38 14.67 21.60
C GLN A 8 26.54 13.79 21.07
N LYS A 9 27.62 13.65 21.84
CA LYS A 9 28.80 12.86 21.45
C LYS A 9 28.55 11.35 21.55
N VAL A 10 27.79 10.90 22.53
CA VAL A 10 27.43 9.47 22.69
C VAL A 10 26.47 9.02 21.58
N MET A 11 25.49 9.85 21.22
CA MET A 11 24.49 9.52 20.19
C MET A 11 25.07 9.45 18.77
N SER A 12 26.12 10.25 18.48
CA SER A 12 26.83 10.21 17.20
C SER A 12 27.61 8.90 16.98
N HIS A 13 28.24 8.36 18.03
CA HIS A 13 28.99 7.11 17.93
C HIS A 13 28.10 5.89 17.73
N HIS A 14 26.93 5.86 18.38
CA HIS A 14 25.98 4.75 18.26
C HIS A 14 25.40 4.66 16.85
N ASN A 15 24.99 5.79 16.27
CA ASN A 15 24.43 5.83 14.92
C ASN A 15 25.45 5.50 13.82
N ARG A 16 26.72 5.90 13.99
CA ARG A 16 27.79 5.56 13.03
C ARG A 16 28.12 4.07 13.03
N ASN A 17 28.15 3.43 14.21
CA ASN A 17 28.45 2.01 14.31
C ASN A 17 27.31 1.12 13.78
N MET A 18 26.05 1.54 13.99
CA MET A 18 24.88 0.80 13.48
C MET A 18 24.80 0.85 11.95
N LEU A 19 25.10 1.99 11.31
CA LEU A 19 25.07 2.14 9.85
C LEU A 19 26.10 1.23 9.14
N LEU A 20 27.28 1.04 9.75
CA LEU A 20 28.34 0.18 9.21
C LEU A 20 27.98 -1.31 9.25
N VAL A 21 27.22 -1.75 10.27
CA VAL A 21 26.77 -3.14 10.39
C VAL A 21 25.73 -3.49 9.31
N PHE A 22 24.83 -2.57 8.97
CA PHE A 22 23.84 -2.78 7.90
C PHE A 22 24.47 -2.86 6.50
N LEU A 23 25.51 -2.06 6.24
CA LEU A 23 26.23 -2.08 4.95
C LEU A 23 27.00 -3.38 4.72
N LEU A 24 27.53 -4.02 5.77
CA LEU A 24 28.25 -5.30 5.62
C LEU A 24 27.32 -6.47 5.27
N ALA A 25 26.07 -6.46 5.73
CA ALA A 25 25.11 -7.55 5.49
C ALA A 25 24.64 -7.63 4.02
N ALA A 26 24.57 -6.48 3.32
CA ALA A 26 24.08 -6.40 1.94
C ALA A 26 25.04 -6.98 0.90
N CYS A 27 26.32 -7.19 1.24
CA CYS A 27 27.34 -7.67 0.29
C CYS A 27 27.41 -9.20 0.15
N THR A 28 26.57 -9.98 0.84
CA THR A 28 26.69 -11.45 0.87
C THR A 28 25.65 -12.24 0.05
N MET A 29 24.74 -11.56 -0.68
CA MET A 29 23.70 -12.25 -1.46
C MET A 29 23.68 -11.88 -2.95
N ILE A 30 24.83 -11.95 -3.62
CA ILE A 30 24.89 -12.08 -5.09
C ILE A 30 25.66 -13.36 -5.39
N GLY A 31 24.96 -14.49 -5.29
CA GLY A 31 25.41 -15.78 -5.82
C GLY A 31 25.03 -15.86 -7.30
N CYS A 32 26.03 -15.95 -8.17
CA CYS A 32 25.86 -16.27 -9.58
C CYS A 32 25.24 -17.67 -9.72
N SER A 33 24.03 -17.77 -10.27
CA SER A 33 23.47 -19.05 -10.73
C SER A 33 23.69 -19.19 -12.22
N GLN A 34 24.58 -20.11 -12.59
CA GLN A 34 24.90 -20.46 -13.97
C GLN A 34 24.10 -21.70 -14.40
N ASN A 35 23.44 -21.57 -15.56
CA ASN A 35 22.95 -22.59 -16.52
C ASN A 35 21.82 -23.57 -16.12
N ASN A 36 20.79 -23.63 -16.96
CA ASN A 36 20.53 -24.81 -17.80
C ASN A 36 19.62 -24.48 -19.01
N ASP A 37 20.11 -24.87 -20.19
CA ASP A 37 19.44 -24.90 -21.49
C ASP A 37 18.28 -25.93 -21.56
N LEU A 38 17.18 -25.54 -22.23
CA LEU A 38 16.16 -26.27 -23.06
C LEU A 38 15.63 -27.69 -22.67
N PRO A 39 14.43 -28.15 -23.13
CA PRO A 39 13.78 -27.86 -24.43
C PRO A 39 12.23 -27.64 -24.42
N GLY A 40 11.69 -27.19 -25.55
CA GLY A 40 10.27 -26.83 -25.76
C GLY A 40 9.29 -28.01 -25.92
N PRO A 41 8.00 -27.69 -26.17
CA PRO A 41 7.33 -28.35 -27.29
C PRO A 41 6.44 -27.41 -28.12
N GLN A 42 6.28 -27.85 -29.37
CA GLN A 42 5.43 -27.34 -30.42
C GLN A 42 3.97 -27.75 -30.16
N THR A 43 2.99 -26.88 -30.44
CA THR A 43 1.76 -27.28 -31.16
C THR A 43 1.10 -26.04 -31.73
N GLY A 44 0.99 -25.99 -33.07
CA GLY A 44 0.11 -25.05 -33.74
C GLY A 44 -1.33 -25.57 -33.73
N SER A 45 -2.29 -24.66 -33.72
CA SER A 45 -3.60 -24.89 -34.33
C SER A 45 -4.17 -23.53 -34.73
N ASP A 46 -4.17 -23.29 -36.04
CA ASP A 46 -4.85 -22.18 -36.71
C ASP A 46 -6.38 -22.31 -36.68
N SER A 47 -7.03 -21.18 -36.98
CA SER A 47 -8.39 -20.99 -37.51
C SER A 47 -9.48 -20.70 -36.46
N LYS A 48 -9.84 -19.43 -36.26
CA LYS A 48 -10.78 -18.61 -37.08
C LYS A 48 -12.23 -19.03 -36.83
N LEU A 49 -13.03 -18.13 -36.25
CA LEU A 49 -14.29 -17.65 -36.82
C LEU A 49 -14.88 -16.49 -36.00
N LEU A 50 -15.26 -15.44 -36.73
CA LEU A 50 -15.95 -14.24 -36.29
C LEU A 50 -17.38 -14.56 -35.84
N SER A 51 -17.92 -13.86 -34.84
CA SER A 51 -19.34 -13.52 -34.84
C SER A 51 -19.63 -12.32 -33.95
N SER A 52 -20.46 -11.45 -34.49
CA SER A 52 -20.73 -10.07 -34.11
C SER A 52 -21.61 -9.93 -32.85
N ASP A 53 -21.34 -8.90 -32.06
CA ASP A 53 -22.29 -8.33 -31.09
C ASP A 53 -23.61 -7.90 -31.77
N PRO A 54 -24.72 -7.87 -31.02
CA PRO A 54 -25.26 -6.55 -30.73
C PRO A 54 -25.65 -6.34 -29.25
N VAL A 55 -25.10 -5.24 -28.74
CA VAL A 55 -25.58 -4.32 -27.70
C VAL A 55 -27.06 -4.52 -27.29
N GLN A 56 -27.30 -4.96 -26.06
CA GLN A 56 -28.57 -4.74 -25.36
C GLN A 56 -28.44 -3.54 -24.42
N VAL A 57 -28.96 -2.40 -24.88
CA VAL A 57 -29.33 -1.29 -23.99
C VAL A 57 -30.61 -1.69 -23.26
N SER A 58 -30.52 -1.90 -21.95
CA SER A 58 -31.68 -1.95 -21.07
C SER A 58 -31.48 -0.94 -19.94
N THR A 59 -32.27 0.11 -20.02
CA THR A 59 -32.41 1.18 -19.02
C THR A 59 -32.92 0.61 -17.71
N VAL A 60 -32.19 0.83 -16.61
CA VAL A 60 -32.80 0.97 -15.29
C VAL A 60 -32.22 2.22 -14.64
N GLU A 61 -33.02 3.28 -14.69
CA GLU A 61 -32.91 4.37 -13.72
C GLU A 61 -33.22 3.78 -12.35
N THR A 62 -32.19 3.55 -11.54
CA THR A 62 -32.38 3.48 -10.09
C THR A 62 -31.73 4.73 -9.50
N SER A 63 -32.57 5.75 -9.39
CA SER A 63 -32.43 6.82 -8.41
C SER A 63 -32.38 6.20 -7.02
N SER A 64 -31.21 5.72 -6.59
CA SER A 64 -30.98 5.36 -5.20
C SER A 64 -30.61 6.62 -4.44
N THR A 65 -31.65 7.27 -3.95
CA THR A 65 -31.65 8.22 -2.84
C THR A 65 -30.76 7.66 -1.72
N ALA A 66 -29.49 8.03 -1.68
CA ALA A 66 -28.66 7.82 -0.50
C ALA A 66 -29.05 8.88 0.52
N THR A 67 -30.21 8.65 1.15
CA THR A 67 -30.59 9.25 2.41
C THR A 67 -29.39 9.11 3.33
N ALA A 68 -28.72 10.22 3.62
CA ALA A 68 -27.69 10.32 4.64
C ALA A 68 -28.35 10.06 5.99
N GLN A 69 -28.65 8.79 6.25
CA GLN A 69 -28.99 8.33 7.58
C GLN A 69 -27.78 8.69 8.44
N SER A 70 -28.01 9.58 9.39
CA SER A 70 -27.13 9.88 10.51
C SER A 70 -26.99 8.60 11.34
N ILE A 71 -26.28 7.62 10.80
CA ILE A 71 -25.89 6.43 11.54
C ILE A 71 -24.88 6.93 12.55
N LYS A 72 -25.21 6.82 13.84
CA LYS A 72 -24.26 7.04 14.93
C LYS A 72 -23.22 5.91 14.86
N ILE A 73 -22.24 6.07 13.99
CA ILE A 73 -21.08 5.18 13.87
C ILE A 73 -20.19 5.45 15.09
N SER A 74 -19.70 4.41 15.76
CA SER A 74 -18.74 4.61 16.85
C SER A 74 -17.47 5.29 16.32
N PRO A 75 -16.77 6.09 17.14
CA PRO A 75 -15.52 6.73 16.69
C PRO A 75 -14.49 5.72 16.16
N LEU A 76 -14.46 4.50 16.71
CA LEU A 76 -13.58 3.42 16.26
C LEU A 76 -13.97 2.89 14.89
N GLU A 77 -15.24 2.57 14.67
CA GLU A 77 -15.75 2.09 13.37
C GLU A 77 -15.55 3.16 12.28
N TYR A 78 -15.77 4.43 12.63
CA TYR A 78 -15.54 5.54 11.70
C TYR A 78 -14.05 5.63 11.31
N ALA A 79 -13.16 5.62 12.29
CA ALA A 79 -11.71 5.66 12.04
C ALA A 79 -11.24 4.45 11.23
N GLN A 80 -11.79 3.26 11.49
CA GLN A 80 -11.48 2.04 10.75
C GLN A 80 -11.92 2.14 9.29
N LYS A 81 -13.16 2.59 9.03
CA LYS A 81 -13.68 2.79 7.68
C LYS A 81 -12.78 3.75 6.89
N GLU A 82 -12.47 4.90 7.46
CA GLU A 82 -11.63 5.92 6.82
C GLU A 82 -10.21 5.42 6.52
N TYR A 83 -9.65 4.58 7.39
CA TYR A 83 -8.37 3.90 7.16
C TYR A 83 -8.45 2.93 5.98
N LEU A 84 -9.48 2.09 5.93
CA LEU A 84 -9.68 1.11 4.85
C LEU A 84 -9.97 1.78 3.51
N ASP A 85 -10.76 2.85 3.50
CA ASP A 85 -11.07 3.60 2.28
C ASP A 85 -9.79 4.23 1.70
N ALA A 86 -8.95 4.85 2.55
CA ALA A 86 -7.67 5.41 2.12
C ALA A 86 -6.67 4.33 1.64
N TYR A 87 -6.68 3.15 2.27
CA TYR A 87 -5.88 2.00 1.83
C TYR A 87 -6.31 1.52 0.45
N ASN A 88 -7.61 1.34 0.24
CA ASN A 88 -8.17 0.89 -1.04
C ASN A 88 -7.82 1.86 -2.16
N GLU A 89 -7.91 3.16 -1.90
CA GLU A 89 -7.56 4.19 -2.88
C GLU A 89 -6.06 4.18 -3.22
N TYR A 90 -5.19 4.04 -2.22
CA TYR A 90 -3.75 3.87 -2.45
C TYR A 90 -3.44 2.62 -3.29
N VAL A 91 -4.06 1.48 -2.97
CA VAL A 91 -3.88 0.23 -3.72
C VAL A 91 -4.41 0.34 -5.16
N ARG A 92 -5.53 1.04 -5.35
CA ARG A 92 -6.08 1.33 -6.68
C ARG A 92 -5.07 2.13 -7.51
N LEU A 93 -4.55 3.23 -6.96
CA LEU A 93 -3.55 4.07 -7.64
C LEU A 93 -2.22 3.34 -7.88
N LEU A 94 -1.79 2.47 -6.97
CA LEU A 94 -0.63 1.61 -7.19
C LEU A 94 -0.79 0.71 -8.42
N ARG A 95 -2.00 0.20 -8.67
CA ARG A 95 -2.30 -0.70 -9.80
C ARG A 95 -2.46 0.07 -11.11
N GLU A 96 -3.11 1.23 -11.06
CA GLU A 96 -3.41 2.02 -12.25
C GLU A 96 -2.23 2.87 -12.73
N SER A 97 -1.57 3.54 -11.80
CA SER A 97 -0.57 4.58 -12.09
C SER A 97 0.85 4.19 -11.68
N GLY A 98 1.00 3.17 -10.83
CA GLY A 98 2.29 2.73 -10.30
C GLY A 98 2.75 3.52 -9.07
N PRO A 99 3.90 3.14 -8.48
CA PRO A 99 4.32 3.60 -7.15
C PRO A 99 4.96 4.99 -7.06
N GLN A 100 5.35 5.62 -8.18
CA GLN A 100 6.14 6.86 -8.18
C GLN A 100 5.40 8.07 -8.76
N THR A 101 4.07 8.00 -8.90
CA THR A 101 3.28 9.17 -9.29
C THR A 101 2.95 10.02 -8.07
N ILE A 102 2.75 11.32 -8.30
CA ILE A 102 2.37 12.27 -7.24
C ILE A 102 1.10 11.79 -6.54
N ASP A 103 0.09 11.36 -7.31
CA ASP A 103 -1.20 10.90 -6.77
C ASP A 103 -1.03 9.65 -5.89
N THR A 104 -0.26 8.66 -6.33
CA THR A 104 0.01 7.46 -5.52
C THR A 104 0.75 7.80 -4.23
N LEU A 105 1.72 8.72 -4.28
CA LEU A 105 2.46 9.15 -3.09
C LEU A 105 1.59 9.96 -2.12
N GLN A 106 0.70 10.80 -2.62
CA GLN A 106 -0.27 11.53 -1.80
C GLN A 106 -1.27 10.58 -1.14
N ALA A 107 -1.78 9.59 -1.88
CA ALA A 107 -2.66 8.57 -1.34
C ALA A 107 -1.95 7.72 -0.27
N LEU A 108 -0.68 7.39 -0.46
CA LEU A 108 0.14 6.72 0.56
C LEU A 108 0.24 7.54 1.85
N ALA A 109 0.54 8.84 1.74
CA ALA A 109 0.62 9.72 2.90
C ALA A 109 -0.73 9.83 3.64
N LEU A 110 -1.83 9.90 2.90
CA LEU A 110 -3.19 9.92 3.47
C LEU A 110 -3.51 8.61 4.19
N TYR A 111 -3.24 7.47 3.55
CA TYR A 111 -3.38 6.14 4.14
C TYR A 111 -2.61 6.03 5.47
N GLN A 112 -1.34 6.44 5.48
CA GLN A 112 -0.49 6.40 6.68
C GLN A 112 -1.08 7.25 7.82
N LYS A 113 -1.57 8.46 7.50
CA LYS A 113 -2.22 9.33 8.47
C LYS A 113 -3.49 8.71 9.04
N LYS A 114 -4.36 8.15 8.20
CA LYS A 114 -5.61 7.52 8.64
C LYS A 114 -5.36 6.27 9.49
N TYR A 115 -4.35 5.46 9.13
CA TYR A 115 -3.89 4.34 9.93
C TYR A 115 -3.42 4.78 11.33
N GLN A 116 -2.64 5.85 11.43
CA GLN A 116 -2.19 6.38 12.72
C GLN A 116 -3.38 6.82 13.59
N ILE A 117 -4.37 7.49 13.01
CA ILE A 117 -5.59 7.90 13.72
C ILE A 117 -6.35 6.67 14.24
N TYR A 118 -6.57 5.67 13.39
CA TYR A 118 -7.21 4.42 13.78
C TYR A 118 -6.47 3.75 14.94
N GLN A 119 -5.13 3.67 14.88
CA GLN A 119 -4.32 3.11 15.96
C GLN A 119 -4.42 3.89 17.28
N MET A 120 -4.54 5.21 17.24
CA MET A 120 -4.75 6.02 18.45
C MET A 120 -6.14 5.77 19.05
N VAL A 121 -7.17 5.71 18.22
CA VAL A 121 -8.55 5.46 18.67
C VAL A 121 -8.70 4.03 19.21
N LEU A 122 -8.09 3.05 18.55
CA LEU A 122 -8.09 1.65 18.99
C LEU A 122 -7.47 1.49 20.38
N LYS A 123 -6.33 2.15 20.64
CA LYS A 123 -5.69 2.16 21.96
C LYS A 123 -6.58 2.80 23.02
N ALA A 124 -7.15 3.96 22.70
CA ALA A 124 -8.03 4.69 23.63
C ALA A 124 -9.32 3.92 23.97
N ASP A 125 -9.76 3.01 23.10
CA ASP A 125 -10.93 2.17 23.37
C ASP A 125 -10.59 0.92 24.21
N GLY A 126 -9.39 0.35 24.04
CA GLY A 126 -8.91 -0.81 24.80
C GLY A 126 -8.43 -0.52 26.23
N ASP A 127 -8.19 0.76 26.57
CA ASP A 127 -7.82 1.21 27.93
C ASP A 127 -9.03 1.39 28.88
N LYS A 128 -10.24 0.99 28.47
CA LYS A 128 -11.48 1.07 29.26
C LYS A 128 -11.80 -0.24 29.99
#